data_AF-W4KAF6-F1
#
_entry.id   AF-W4KAF6-F1
#
_cell.length_a   1.000
_cell.length_b   1.000
_cell.length_c   1.000
_cell.angle_alpha   90.00
_cell.angle_beta   90.00
_cell.angle_gamma   90.00
#
_symmetry.space_group_name_H-M   'P 1'
#
loop_
_entity.id
_entity.type
_entity.pdbx_description
1 polymer ?
#
loop_
_entity_poly.entity_id
_entity_poly.type
_entity_poly.pdbx_seq_one_letter_code
_entity_poly.pdbx_strand_id
1 'polypeptide(L)'
;HKGRIYVPPDDKLKRRITKMYHDSPATGHPGRWKTYILISDNFWWPGMSTFIKEYVTGCAICQNTKNITHPTRSPLIPNEIPEGPWQTVTMDFITDPPQVGPYNAIHVTVDRSTKGVVYTPCNKTIDAEGTTDLYMKNV
;
A
#
# COMPACT_ATOMS: atom_id res chain seq x y z
N HIS A 1 -34.33 26.61 -6.56
CA HIS A 1 -33.85 27.35 -5.37
C HIS A 1 -32.51 28.04 -5.70
N LYS A 2 -32.43 29.38 -5.65
CA LYS A 2 -31.24 30.16 -6.08
C LYS A 2 -30.78 29.84 -7.52
N GLY A 3 -31.68 29.87 -8.50
CA GLY A 3 -31.38 29.54 -9.91
C GLY A 3 -31.27 28.05 -10.26
N ARG A 4 -31.27 27.16 -9.25
CA ARG A 4 -31.14 25.70 -9.46
C ARG A 4 -32.47 24.99 -9.62
N ILE A 5 -32.48 23.95 -10.46
CA ILE A 5 -33.61 23.06 -10.72
C ILE A 5 -33.89 22.22 -9.47
N TYR A 6 -35.12 22.29 -8.99
CA TYR A 6 -35.56 21.44 -7.88
C TYR A 6 -35.78 20.01 -8.38
N VAL A 7 -35.19 19.04 -7.67
CA VAL A 7 -35.45 17.62 -7.92
C VAL A 7 -36.51 17.15 -6.92
N PRO A 8 -37.67 16.62 -7.37
CA PRO A 8 -38.70 16.10 -6.48
C PRO A 8 -38.18 14.93 -5.63
N PRO A 9 -38.92 14.49 -4.60
CA PRO A 9 -38.55 13.36 -3.76
C PRO A 9 -38.69 12.01 -4.50
N ASP A 10 -38.00 11.87 -5.63
CA ASP A 10 -37.89 10.67 -6.45
C ASP A 10 -36.43 10.19 -6.45
N ASP A 11 -36.16 9.10 -5.74
CA ASP A 11 -34.83 8.54 -5.60
C ASP A 11 -34.28 7.95 -6.90
N LYS A 12 -35.14 7.52 -7.84
CA LYS A 12 -34.70 7.07 -9.16
C LYS A 12 -34.14 8.25 -9.95
N LEU A 13 -34.82 9.39 -9.90
CA LEU A 13 -34.36 10.61 -10.56
C LEU A 13 -33.06 11.14 -9.93
N LYS A 14 -33.00 11.22 -8.60
CA LYS A 14 -31.76 11.61 -7.88
C LYS A 14 -30.60 10.69 -8.23
N ARG A 15 -30.82 9.37 -8.25
CA ARG A 15 -29.80 8.38 -8.62
C ARG A 15 -29.32 8.57 -10.05
N ARG A 16 -30.23 8.81 -11.00
CA ARG A 16 -29.89 9.02 -12.41
C ARG A 16 -29.03 10.29 -12.58
N ILE A 17 -29.37 11.36 -11.89
CA ILE A 17 -28.57 12.59 -11.88
C ILE A 17 -27.19 12.30 -11.30
N THR A 18 -27.10 11.71 -10.10
CA THR A 18 -25.80 11.41 -9.47
C THR A 18 -24.93 10.51 -10.34
N LYS A 19 -25.53 9.50 -10.99
CA LYS A 19 -24.84 8.61 -11.93
C LYS A 19 -24.23 9.36 -13.10
N MET A 20 -24.96 10.30 -13.69
CA MET A 20 -24.48 11.08 -14.84
C MET A 20 -23.22 11.89 -14.54
N TYR A 21 -23.11 12.44 -13.33
CA TYR A 21 -21.96 13.26 -12.92
C TYR A 21 -20.83 12.47 -12.25
N HIS A 22 -21.10 11.26 -11.74
CA HIS A 22 -20.09 10.43 -11.09
C HIS A 22 -19.50 9.37 -12.03
N ASP A 23 -20.36 8.61 -12.73
CA ASP A 23 -19.97 7.43 -13.51
C ASP A 23 -19.55 7.78 -14.95
N SER A 24 -19.67 9.05 -15.37
CA SER A 24 -19.27 9.44 -16.72
C SER A 24 -17.76 9.27 -16.89
N PRO A 25 -17.29 8.63 -17.99
CA PRO A 25 -15.86 8.52 -18.29
C PRO A 25 -15.14 9.87 -18.31
N ALA A 26 -15.83 10.94 -18.74
CA ALA A 26 -15.28 12.29 -18.77
C ALA A 26 -15.08 12.91 -17.37
N THR A 27 -15.83 12.47 -16.37
CA THR A 27 -15.75 13.00 -14.99
C THR A 27 -14.81 12.21 -14.09
N GLY A 28 -14.49 10.97 -14.46
CA GLY A 28 -13.45 10.15 -13.81
C GLY A 28 -13.75 9.78 -12.36
N HIS A 29 -14.99 9.40 -12.02
CA HIS A 29 -15.36 8.96 -10.66
C HIS A 29 -14.94 9.94 -9.55
N PRO A 30 -15.39 11.20 -9.60
CA PRO A 30 -14.98 12.21 -8.64
C PRO A 30 -15.37 11.82 -7.20
N GLY A 31 -14.52 12.22 -6.25
CA GLY A 31 -14.83 12.07 -4.84
C GLY A 31 -16.06 12.86 -4.42
N ARG A 32 -16.65 12.50 -3.27
CA ARG A 32 -17.91 13.05 -2.73
C ARG A 32 -18.08 14.56 -2.94
N TRP A 33 -17.07 15.34 -2.55
CA TRP A 33 -17.15 16.80 -2.56
C TRP A 33 -17.21 17.37 -3.98
N LYS A 34 -16.40 16.84 -4.89
CA LYS A 34 -16.41 17.24 -6.31
C LYS A 34 -17.71 16.82 -6.99
N THR A 35 -18.23 15.62 -6.72
CA THR A 35 -19.54 15.18 -7.21
C THR A 35 -20.67 16.10 -6.72
N TYR A 36 -20.63 16.51 -5.46
CA TYR A 36 -21.61 17.45 -4.90
C TYR A 36 -21.59 18.79 -5.63
N ILE A 37 -20.41 19.38 -5.85
CA ILE A 37 -20.27 20.67 -6.54
C ILE A 37 -20.88 20.60 -7.94
N LEU A 38 -20.45 19.62 -8.74
CA LEU A 38 -20.90 19.46 -10.13
C LEU A 38 -22.43 19.34 -10.26
N ILE A 39 -23.05 18.60 -9.34
CA ILE A 39 -24.52 18.46 -9.33
C ILE A 39 -25.18 19.73 -8.82
N SER A 40 -24.60 20.37 -7.81
CA SER A 40 -25.16 21.55 -7.15
C SER A 40 -25.17 22.80 -8.02
N ASP A 41 -24.42 22.82 -9.12
CA ASP A 41 -24.45 23.90 -10.11
C ASP A 41 -25.82 24.01 -10.78
N ASN A 42 -26.48 22.88 -11.05
CA ASN A 42 -27.73 22.84 -11.81
C ASN A 42 -28.93 22.35 -10.98
N PHE A 43 -28.70 21.49 -9.99
CA PHE A 43 -29.75 20.79 -9.26
C PHE A 43 -29.71 21.05 -7.75
N TRP A 44 -30.87 20.92 -7.12
CA TRP A 44 -30.98 20.96 -5.67
C TRP A 44 -32.15 20.10 -5.17
N TRP A 45 -31.93 19.38 -4.06
CA TRP A 45 -32.98 18.72 -3.29
C TRP A 45 -32.61 18.63 -1.80
N PRO A 46 -33.60 18.50 -0.90
CA PRO A 46 -33.36 18.22 0.51
C PRO A 46 -32.54 16.93 0.70
N GLY A 47 -31.44 16.99 1.46
CA GLY A 47 -30.59 15.82 1.72
C GLY A 47 -29.57 15.47 0.62
N MET A 48 -29.37 16.33 -0.38
CA MET A 48 -28.46 16.09 -1.52
C MET A 48 -27.03 15.67 -1.13
N SER A 49 -26.42 16.33 -0.13
CA SER A 49 -25.06 15.96 0.33
C SER A 49 -24.99 14.54 0.91
N THR A 50 -26.02 14.12 1.64
CA THR A 50 -26.12 12.78 2.21
C THR A 50 -26.32 11.73 1.12
N PHE A 51 -27.27 11.97 0.20
CA PHE A 51 -27.53 11.08 -0.92
C PHE A 51 -26.29 10.86 -1.80
N ILE A 52 -25.55 11.94 -2.12
CA ILE A 52 -24.32 11.86 -2.92
C ILE A 52 -23.22 11.14 -2.15
N LYS A 53 -23.09 11.36 -0.83
CA LYS A 53 -22.15 10.61 0.01
C LYS A 53 -22.42 9.12 -0.09
N GLU A 54 -23.66 8.68 0.09
CA GLU A 54 -24.05 7.27 0.05
C GLU A 54 -23.78 6.65 -1.32
N TYR A 55 -24.13 7.37 -2.40
CA TYR A 55 -23.86 6.92 -3.76
C TYR A 55 -22.36 6.70 -4.03
N VAL A 56 -21.52 7.70 -3.70
CA VAL A 56 -20.06 7.61 -3.93
C VAL A 56 -19.40 6.59 -3.00
N THR A 57 -19.89 6.44 -1.77
CA THR A 57 -19.43 5.38 -0.86
C THR A 57 -19.78 3.99 -1.40
N GLY A 58 -20.95 3.82 -2.01
CA GLY A 58 -21.38 2.56 -2.62
C GLY A 58 -20.76 2.25 -4.00
N CYS A 59 -19.96 3.14 -4.58
CA CYS A 59 -19.36 2.90 -5.90
C CYS A 59 -18.23 1.87 -5.84
N ALA A 60 -18.45 0.68 -6.38
CA ALA A 60 -17.47 -0.42 -6.38
C ALA A 60 -16.13 -0.03 -7.05
N ILE A 61 -16.17 0.72 -8.16
CA ILE A 61 -14.97 1.18 -8.87
C ILE A 61 -14.14 2.08 -7.96
N CYS A 62 -14.77 3.04 -7.29
CA CYS A 62 -14.08 3.91 -6.33
C CYS A 62 -13.53 3.12 -5.14
N GLN A 63 -14.28 2.16 -4.60
CA GLN A 63 -13.80 1.38 -3.45
C GLN A 63 -12.63 0.47 -3.80
N ASN A 64 -12.59 -0.05 -5.03
CA ASN A 64 -11.49 -0.91 -5.49
C ASN A 64 -10.22 -0.12 -5.89
N THR A 65 -10.37 1.14 -6.32
CA THR A 65 -9.24 1.96 -6.82
C THR A 65 -8.72 2.98 -5.81
N LYS A 66 -9.45 3.24 -4.72
CA LYS A 66 -9.03 4.23 -3.73
C LYS A 66 -7.76 3.79 -3.01
N ASN A 67 -6.78 4.68 -3.02
CA ASN A 67 -5.62 4.59 -2.14
C ASN A 67 -6.10 4.57 -0.69
N ILE A 68 -5.59 3.63 0.09
CA ILE A 68 -5.90 3.57 1.51
C ILE A 68 -5.06 4.64 2.20
N THR A 69 -5.71 5.71 2.64
CA THR A 69 -5.05 6.89 3.26
C THR A 69 -4.88 6.76 4.77
N HIS A 70 -5.30 5.64 5.35
CA HIS A 70 -5.15 5.33 6.76
C HIS A 70 -4.23 4.13 6.94
N PRO A 71 -3.51 4.04 8.08
CA PRO A 71 -2.68 2.88 8.36
C PRO A 71 -3.52 1.59 8.34
N THR A 72 -3.23 0.70 7.40
CA THR A 72 -3.84 -0.64 7.32
C THR A 72 -3.04 -1.68 8.06
N ARG A 73 -1.81 -1.34 8.43
CA ARG A 73 -0.87 -2.23 9.10
C ARG A 73 -0.67 -1.74 10.52
N SER A 74 -0.52 -2.70 11.42
CA SER A 74 -0.05 -2.42 12.77
C SER A 74 1.30 -1.72 12.72
N PRO A 75 1.61 -0.86 13.71
CA PRO A 75 2.94 -0.29 13.86
C PRO A 75 4.01 -1.39 13.92
N LEU A 76 5.21 -1.08 13.42
CA LEU A 76 6.36 -1.98 13.56
C LEU A 76 6.68 -2.17 15.05
N ILE A 77 6.75 -3.42 15.49
CA ILE A 77 7.21 -3.77 16.84
C ILE A 77 8.74 -3.95 16.76
N PRO A 78 9.54 -3.15 17.49
CA PRO A 78 10.98 -3.35 17.54
C PRO A 78 11.32 -4.74 18.08
N ASN A 79 12.36 -5.37 17.52
CA ASN A 79 12.94 -6.57 18.12
C ASN A 79 13.65 -6.21 19.42
N GLU A 80 13.86 -7.22 20.27
CA GLU A 80 14.67 -7.09 21.49
C GLU A 80 16.08 -6.58 21.16
N ILE A 81 16.61 -5.76 22.07
CA ILE A 81 17.98 -5.23 21.98
C ILE A 81 18.92 -6.32 22.52
N PRO A 82 19.92 -6.77 21.74
CA PRO A 82 20.88 -7.75 22.22
C PRO A 82 21.70 -7.19 23.39
N GLU A 83 22.00 -8.03 24.38
CA GLU A 83 22.77 -7.63 25.58
C GLU A 83 24.29 -7.58 25.32
N GLY A 84 24.75 -8.23 24.25
CA GLY A 84 26.16 -8.27 23.89
C GLY A 84 26.42 -8.55 22.41
N PRO A 85 27.69 -8.40 21.97
CA PRO A 85 28.11 -8.73 20.62
C PRO A 85 27.82 -10.19 20.27
N TRP A 86 27.36 -10.44 19.04
CA TRP A 86 27.13 -11.76 18.45
C TRP A 86 26.06 -12.63 19.12
N GLN A 87 25.31 -12.10 20.08
CA GLN A 87 24.18 -12.83 20.69
C GLN A 87 22.98 -12.96 19.76
N THR A 88 22.77 -11.97 18.90
CA THR A 88 21.71 -12.01 17.88
C THR A 88 22.28 -11.53 16.58
N VAL A 89 22.21 -12.38 15.57
CA VAL A 89 22.67 -12.09 14.22
C VAL A 89 21.50 -12.06 13.25
N THR A 90 21.63 -11.28 12.18
CA THR A 90 20.79 -11.40 10.99
C THR A 90 21.63 -11.92 9.85
N MET A 91 21.07 -12.83 9.07
CA MET A 91 21.70 -13.41 7.88
C MET A 91 20.91 -13.00 6.65
N ASP A 92 21.62 -12.66 5.57
CA ASP A 92 21.03 -12.35 4.27
C ASP A 92 21.99 -12.76 3.15
N PHE A 93 21.50 -12.75 1.90
CA PHE A 93 22.29 -13.04 0.72
C PHE A 93 22.23 -11.89 -0.27
N ILE A 94 23.40 -11.42 -0.70
CA ILE A 94 23.51 -10.56 -1.88
C ILE A 94 23.70 -11.48 -3.08
N THR A 95 22.70 -11.54 -3.97
CA THR A 95 22.76 -12.39 -5.18
C THR A 95 23.11 -11.58 -6.43
N ASP A 96 23.73 -12.26 -7.39
CA ASP A 96 24.10 -11.74 -8.70
C ASP A 96 25.07 -10.51 -8.72
N PRO A 97 26.09 -10.41 -7.82
CA PRO A 97 27.23 -9.54 -8.10
C PRO A 97 28.02 -10.03 -9.33
N PRO A 98 28.95 -9.23 -9.88
CA PRO A 98 29.89 -9.69 -10.88
C PRO A 98 30.56 -10.99 -10.43
N GLN A 99 30.54 -12.00 -11.30
CA GLN A 99 31.08 -13.31 -10.96
C GLN A 99 32.60 -13.22 -10.77
N VAL A 100 33.09 -13.72 -9.63
CA VAL A 100 34.51 -13.81 -9.31
C VAL A 100 34.84 -15.27 -9.03
N GLY A 101 35.48 -15.93 -9.99
CA GLY A 101 35.75 -17.37 -9.93
C GLY A 101 34.45 -18.18 -9.84
N PRO A 102 34.30 -19.08 -8.84
CA PRO A 102 33.08 -19.89 -8.68
C PRO A 102 31.94 -19.14 -7.97
N TYR A 103 32.18 -17.92 -7.48
CA TYR A 103 31.25 -17.21 -6.60
C TYR A 103 30.41 -16.20 -7.37
N ASN A 104 29.11 -16.24 -7.11
CA ASN A 104 28.09 -15.36 -7.71
C ASN A 104 27.03 -14.92 -6.68
N ALA A 105 27.36 -15.03 -5.39
CA ALA A 105 26.57 -14.52 -4.28
C ALA A 105 27.49 -14.27 -3.08
N ILE A 106 27.00 -13.53 -2.09
CA ILE A 106 27.68 -13.25 -0.83
C ILE A 106 26.70 -13.55 0.30
N HIS A 107 27.09 -14.44 1.21
CA HIS A 107 26.40 -14.63 2.49
C HIS A 107 26.84 -13.54 3.46
N VAL A 108 25.89 -12.84 4.05
CA VAL A 108 26.13 -11.70 4.93
C VAL A 108 25.57 -12.00 6.31
N THR A 109 26.44 -12.07 7.31
CA THR A 109 26.03 -12.17 8.71
C THR A 109 26.32 -10.85 9.40
N VAL A 110 25.30 -10.27 10.03
CA VAL A 110 25.41 -9.00 10.74
C VAL A 110 25.10 -9.20 12.22
N ASP A 111 26.03 -8.83 13.09
CA ASP A 111 25.77 -8.70 14.52
C ASP A 111 24.81 -7.55 14.78
N ARG A 112 23.69 -7.83 15.43
CA ARG A 112 22.68 -6.79 15.70
C ARG A 112 23.14 -5.77 16.72
N SER A 113 24.06 -6.12 17.64
CA SER A 113 24.54 -5.23 18.69
C SER A 113 25.56 -4.23 18.15
N THR A 114 26.69 -4.72 17.65
CA THR A 114 27.83 -3.90 17.20
C THR A 114 27.73 -3.42 15.77
N LYS A 115 26.83 -4.01 14.96
CA LYS A 115 26.80 -3.88 13.49
C LYS A 115 28.06 -4.39 12.79
N GLY A 116 28.84 -5.24 13.46
CA GLY A 116 29.89 -6.01 12.82
C GLY A 116 29.32 -6.91 11.72
N VAL A 117 30.04 -7.05 10.61
CA VAL A 117 29.59 -7.80 9.44
C VAL A 117 30.65 -8.81 9.01
N VAL A 118 30.20 -10.05 8.75
CA VAL A 118 30.99 -11.07 8.07
C VAL A 118 30.43 -11.25 6.66
N TYR A 119 31.29 -11.09 5.66
CA TYR A 119 30.98 -11.36 4.27
C TYR A 119 31.67 -12.65 3.83
N THR A 120 30.90 -13.63 3.39
CA THR A 120 31.43 -14.91 2.93
C THR A 120 31.02 -15.15 1.48
N PRO A 121 31.97 -15.26 0.53
CA PRO A 121 31.63 -15.52 -0.87
C PRO A 121 30.99 -16.90 -1.00
N CYS A 122 29.91 -17.00 -1.79
CA CYS A 122 29.16 -18.22 -1.98
C CYS A 122 28.57 -18.30 -3.40
N ASN A 123 27.71 -19.30 -3.63
CA ASN A 123 26.94 -19.42 -4.85
C ASN A 123 25.45 -19.20 -4.54
N LYS A 124 24.69 -18.61 -5.45
CA LYS A 124 23.24 -18.45 -5.32
C LYS A 124 22.47 -19.77 -5.24
N THR A 125 23.10 -20.88 -5.64
CA THR A 125 22.54 -22.23 -5.50
C THR A 125 22.94 -22.90 -4.19
N ILE A 126 23.57 -22.18 -3.25
CA ILE A 126 23.90 -22.72 -1.93
C ILE A 126 22.62 -23.13 -1.19
N ASP A 127 22.65 -24.31 -0.59
CA ASP A 127 21.53 -24.83 0.18
C ASP A 127 21.71 -24.52 1.68
N ALA A 128 20.78 -25.02 2.49
CA ALA A 128 20.80 -24.79 3.93
C ALA A 128 22.04 -25.42 4.62
N GLU A 129 22.49 -26.58 4.15
CA GLU A 129 23.67 -27.25 4.70
C GLU A 129 24.93 -26.44 4.38
N GLY A 130 25.12 -26.05 3.11
CA GLY A 130 26.22 -25.18 2.70
C GLY A 130 26.21 -23.84 3.44
N THR A 131 25.04 -23.25 3.68
CA THR A 131 24.90 -21.99 4.44
C THR A 131 25.33 -22.17 5.89
N THR A 132 24.91 -23.27 6.53
CA THR A 132 25.32 -23.60 7.91
C THR A 132 26.82 -23.80 7.99
N ASP A 133 27.38 -24.51 7.03
CA ASP A 133 28.82 -24.73 6.91
C ASP A 133 29.60 -23.43 6.75
N LEU A 134 29.12 -22.49 5.92
CA LEU A 134 29.72 -21.17 5.78
C LEU A 134 29.65 -20.39 7.09
N TYR A 135 28.49 -20.42 7.77
CA TYR A 135 28.31 -19.73 9.04
C TYR A 135 29.31 -20.23 10.08
N MET A 136 29.33 -21.55 10.34
CA MET A 136 30.19 -22.16 11.37
C MET A 136 31.69 -21.98 11.12
N LYS A 137 32.10 -21.79 9.86
CA LYS A 137 33.51 -21.58 9.48
C LYS A 137 33.96 -20.13 9.59
N ASN A 138 33.04 -19.16 9.54
CA ASN A 138 33.40 -17.74 9.33
C ASN A 138 32.83 -16.78 10.40
N VAL A 139 31.87 -17.22 11.22
CA VAL A 139 31.23 -16.43 12.28
C VAL A 139 31.52 -17.08 13.63
#